data_AF-A0A2V4EJP0-F1
#
_entry.id   AF-A0A2V4EJP0-F1
#
_cell.length_a   1.000
_cell.length_b   1.000
_cell.length_c   1.000
_cell.angle_alpha   90.00
_cell.angle_beta   90.00
_cell.angle_gamma   90.00
#
_symmetry.space_group_name_H-M   'P 1'
#
loop_
_entity.id
_entity.type
_entity.pdbx_description
1 polymer ?
#
loop_
_entity_poly.entity_id
_entity_poly.type
_entity_poly.pdbx_seq_one_letter_code
_entity_poly.pdbx_strand_id
1 'polypeptide(L)' 'MTKVHSMLDKMIVQMRKIERRYTVGYLPPRRDDSIPAIHLKVKWLNQAGFTTGTPLIIRVMQGCLVITTEPKH' A
#
# COMPACT_ATOMS: atom_id res chain seq x y z
N MET A 1 9.44 34.17 6.64
CA MET A 1 8.35 33.19 6.91
C MET A 1 7.86 32.44 5.66
N THR A 2 8.60 32.47 4.54
CA THR A 2 8.15 31.89 3.24
C THR A 2 8.72 30.50 2.93
N LYS A 3 9.85 30.16 3.56
CA LYS A 3 10.59 28.91 3.28
C LYS A 3 9.94 27.66 3.91
N VAL A 4 9.28 27.82 5.06
CA VAL A 4 8.57 26.73 5.76
C VAL A 4 7.31 26.33 5.01
N HIS A 5 6.53 27.29 4.51
CA HIS A 5 5.36 27.01 3.65
C HIS A 5 5.77 26.26 2.37
N SER A 6 6.86 26.69 1.71
CA SER A 6 7.39 26.00 0.52
C SER A 6 7.85 24.57 0.80
N MET A 7 8.34 24.28 2.01
CA MET A 7 8.78 22.94 2.40
C MET A 7 7.60 22.01 2.68
N LEU A 8 6.55 22.52 3.35
CA LEU A 8 5.30 21.77 3.55
C LEU A 8 4.63 21.42 2.22
N ASP A 9 4.54 22.36 1.28
CA ASP A 9 3.96 22.11 -0.05
C ASP A 9 4.70 21.00 -0.80
N LYS A 10 6.04 21.03 -0.78
CA LYS A 10 6.86 19.97 -1.40
C LYS A 10 6.62 18.62 -0.75
N MET A 11 6.50 18.57 0.57
CA MET A 11 6.25 17.33 1.32
C MET A 11 4.85 16.77 1.03
N ILE A 12 3.82 17.63 0.93
CA ILE A 12 2.46 17.23 0.56
C ILE A 12 2.41 16.66 -0.86
N VAL A 13 3.06 17.32 -1.82
CA VAL A 13 3.14 16.83 -3.22
C VAL A 13 3.88 15.49 -3.29
N GLN A 14 4.94 15.32 -2.51
CA GLN A 14 5.69 14.06 -2.45
C GLN A 14 4.87 12.93 -1.81
N MET A 15 4.11 13.21 -0.74
CA MET A 15 3.23 12.21 -0.12
C MET A 15 2.08 11.81 -1.05
N ARG A 16 1.51 12.75 -1.81
CA ARG A 16 0.52 12.44 -2.87
C ARG A 16 1.07 11.52 -3.97
N LYS A 17 2.38 11.52 -4.23
CA LYS A 17 3.01 10.56 -5.16
C LYS A 17 3.08 9.13 -4.60
N ILE A 18 3.05 8.98 -3.28
CA ILE A 18 3.15 7.70 -2.56
C ILE A 18 1.76 7.10 -2.29
N GLU A 19 0.72 7.93 -2.14
CA GLU A 19 -0.67 7.45 -2.08
C GLU A 19 -1.10 6.86 -3.43
N ARG A 20 -1.57 5.61 -3.41
CA ARG A 20 -2.11 4.93 -4.60
C ARG A 20 -3.49 4.40 -4.29
N ARG A 21 -4.47 4.83 -5.08
CA ARG A 21 -5.88 4.43 -4.93
C ARG A 21 -6.11 3.14 -5.72
N TYR A 22 -6.64 2.14 -5.03
CA TYR A 22 -7.08 0.88 -5.62
C TYR A 22 -8.47 0.57 -5.08
N THR A 23 -9.31 -0.02 -5.93
CA THR A 23 -10.59 -0.56 -5.51
C THR A 23 -10.43 -2.06 -5.29
N VAL A 24 -11.01 -2.57 -4.21
CA VAL A 24 -11.10 -4.01 -3.97
C VAL A 24 -11.92 -4.62 -5.11
N GLY A 25 -11.38 -5.65 -5.75
CA GLY A 25 -12.07 -6.41 -6.78
C GLY A 25 -12.42 -7.79 -6.23
N TYR A 26 -13.59 -8.29 -6.60
CA TYR A 26 -13.92 -9.71 -6.43
C TYR A 26 -13.46 -10.45 -7.69
N LEU A 27 -12.89 -11.65 -7.52
CA LEU A 27 -12.46 -12.46 -8.65
C LEU A 27 -13.69 -12.83 -9.52
N PRO A 28 -13.57 -12.88 -10.85
CA PRO A 28 -14.67 -13.27 -11.73
C PRO A 28 -15.16 -14.69 -11.39
N PRO A 29 -16.43 -15.01 -11.69
CA PRO A 29 -17.16 -16.14 -11.13
C PRO A 29 -16.63 -17.47 -11.68
N ARG A 30 -15.55 -17.96 -11.07
CA ARG A 30 -15.08 -19.33 -11.20
C ARG A 30 -14.66 -19.81 -9.81
N ARG A 31 -15.69 -20.12 -9.01
CA ARG A 31 -15.75 -21.10 -7.91
C ARG A 31 -15.83 -20.57 -6.47
N ASP A 32 -15.53 -19.32 -6.16
CA ASP A 32 -15.70 -18.85 -4.77
C ASP A 32 -15.69 -17.31 -4.67
N ASP A 33 -16.86 -16.69 -4.86
CA ASP A 33 -17.04 -15.23 -4.75
C ASP A 33 -16.89 -14.74 -3.29
N SER A 34 -16.66 -15.65 -2.34
CA SER A 34 -16.51 -15.37 -0.92
C SER A 34 -15.15 -14.76 -0.54
N ILE A 35 -14.15 -14.83 -1.43
CA ILE A 35 -12.78 -14.40 -1.11
C ILE A 35 -12.48 -13.04 -1.75
N PRO A 36 -12.58 -11.92 -0.99
CA PRO A 36 -12.17 -10.61 -1.49
C PRO A 36 -10.66 -10.55 -1.68
N ALA A 37 -10.20 -9.93 -2.77
CA ALA A 37 -8.78 -9.80 -3.09
C ALA A 37 -8.35 -8.34 -3.34
N ILE A 38 -7.16 -7.99 -2.86
CA ILE A 38 -6.52 -6.70 -3.12
C ILE A 38 -5.31 -6.94 -4.04
N HIS A 39 -5.41 -6.49 -5.28
CA HIS A 39 -4.33 -6.61 -6.26
C HIS A 39 -3.45 -5.35 -6.26
N LEU A 40 -2.23 -5.47 -5.74
CA LEU A 40 -1.24 -4.40 -5.73
C LEU A 40 -0.19 -4.63 -6.84
N LYS A 41 0.19 -3.56 -7.56
CA LYS A 41 1.18 -3.66 -8.65
C LYS A 41 2.60 -3.92 -8.11
N VAL A 42 3.23 -5.00 -8.57
CA VAL A 42 4.57 -5.46 -8.12
C VAL A 42 5.69 -4.42 -8.32
N LYS A 43 5.64 -3.61 -9.39
CA LYS A 43 6.75 -2.68 -9.74
C LYS A 43 7.10 -1.69 -8.62
N TRP A 44 6.10 -1.12 -7.94
CA TRP A 44 6.34 -0.16 -6.85
C TRP A 44 6.49 -0.87 -5.50
N LEU A 45 5.86 -2.03 -5.32
CA LEU A 45 5.99 -2.84 -4.11
C LEU A 45 7.44 -3.24 -3.85
N ASN A 46 8.16 -3.68 -4.89
CA ASN A 46 9.59 -3.99 -4.78
C ASN A 46 10.41 -2.79 -4.28
N GLN A 47 10.12 -1.57 -4.77
CA GLN A 47 10.79 -0.35 -4.32
C GLN A 47 10.45 0.02 -2.88
N ALA A 48 9.27 -0.38 -2.40
CA ALA A 48 8.83 -0.21 -1.02
C ALA A 48 9.31 -1.34 -0.07
N GLY A 49 10.12 -2.28 -0.57
CA GLY A 49 10.69 -3.39 0.22
C GLY A 49 9.83 -4.66 0.26
N PHE A 50 8.68 -4.68 -0.43
CA PHE A 50 7.80 -5.85 -0.54
C PHE A 50 8.29 -6.78 -1.66
N THR A 51 9.37 -7.50 -1.40
CA THR A 51 9.95 -8.48 -2.33
C THR A 51 9.36 -9.88 -2.13
N THR A 52 9.44 -10.73 -3.16
CA THR A 52 8.99 -12.12 -3.11
C THR A 52 9.71 -12.89 -1.99
N GLY A 53 8.94 -13.61 -1.16
CA GLY A 53 9.49 -14.40 -0.05
C GLY A 53 9.84 -13.58 1.20
N THR A 54 9.45 -12.30 1.25
CA THR A 54 9.53 -11.47 2.45
C THR A 54 8.27 -11.67 3.30
N PRO A 55 8.41 -12.07 4.59
CA PRO A 55 7.28 -12.19 5.49
C PRO A 55 6.57 -10.83 5.68
N LEU A 56 5.25 -10.87 5.80
CA LEU A 56 4.40 -9.70 5.96
C LEU A 56 3.69 -9.75 7.30
N ILE A 57 3.59 -8.59 7.94
CA ILE A 57 2.75 -8.36 9.11
C ILE A 57 1.55 -7.57 8.64
N ILE A 58 0.36 -8.11 8.87
CA ILE A 58 -0.91 -7.46 8.57
C ILE A 58 -1.59 -7.10 9.89
N ARG A 59 -1.88 -5.81 10.08
CA ARG A 59 -2.68 -5.31 11.20
C ARG A 59 -4.02 -4.85 10.68
N VAL A 60 -5.09 -5.34 11.30
CA VAL A 60 -6.47 -5.05 10.89
C VAL A 60 -7.13 -4.15 11.91
N MET A 61 -7.73 -3.07 11.42
CA MET A 61 -8.55 -2.13 12.16
C MET A 61 -9.85 -1.90 11.39
N GLN A 62 -10.87 -1.32 12.03
CA GLN A 62 -12.13 -1.02 11.35
C GLN A 62 -11.87 -0.11 10.14
N GLY A 63 -12.13 -0.61 8.92
CA GLY A 63 -11.92 0.12 7.68
C GLY A 63 -10.46 0.37 7.28
N CYS A 64 -9.48 -0.20 7.99
CA CYS A 64 -8.07 0.05 7.73
C CYS A 64 -7.23 -1.24 7.82
N LEU A 65 -6.37 -1.45 6.83
CA LEU A 65 -5.44 -2.57 6.77
C LEU A 65 -4.03 -2.01 6.65
N VAL A 66 -3.19 -2.27 7.65
CA VAL A 66 -1.79 -1.83 7.65
C VAL A 66 -0.92 -3.04 7.31
N ILE A 67 -0.24 -2.96 6.16
CA ILE A 67 0.66 -4.01 5.68
C ILE A 67 2.10 -3.51 5.83
N THR A 68 2.92 -4.26 6.54
CA THR A 68 4.35 -3.99 6.70
C THR A 68 5.16 -5.24 6.40
N THR A 69 6.38 -5.06 5.88
CA THR A 69 7.33 -6.17 5.79
C THR A 69 7.91 -6.46 7.16
N GLU A 70 8.18 -7.73 7.43
CA GLU A 70 8.99 -8.13 8.58
C GLU A 70 10.46 -8.21 8.13
N PRO A 71 11.35 -7.37 8.70
CA PRO A 71 12.77 -7.45 8.41
C PRO A 71 13.30 -8.82 8.83
N LYS A 72 13.98 -9.51 7.92
CA LYS A 72 14.74 -10.72 8.29
C LYS A 72 15.90 -10.29 9.18
N HIS A 73 15.97 -10.85 10.39
CA HIS A 73 17.06 -10.65 11.33
C HIS A 73 18.36 -11.30 10.85
#